data_AF-A0A5S5BWR5-F1
#
_entry.id   AF-A0A5S5BWR5-F1
#
_cell.length_a   1.000
_cell.length_b   1.000
_cell.length_c   1.000
_cell.angle_alpha   90.00
_cell.angle_beta   90.00
_cell.angle_gamma   90.00
#
_symmetry.space_group_name_H-M   'P 1'
#
loop_
_entity.id
_entity.type
_entity.pdbx_description
1 polymer ?
#
loop_
_entity_poly.entity_id
_entity_poly.type
_entity_poly.pdbx_seq_one_letter_code
_entity_poly.pdbx_strand_id
1 'polypeptide(L)'
;MILKFILENLLLIHTGTLIARIKSSLLLSVFASPFAMLGDAMFKWFEFNIVYVQFVFGAIIIDHILGSYIHKFIKNDFSILENIKGLMIKCVLVVTVGYLNEGFLHILGKDGTLGIYLVVILKLMVFVYPAGSAWTNSSIITNGKFPPISWTKRINLFNKNLDIKDFQKKDDENNI
;
A
#
# COMPACT_ATOMS: atom_id res chain seq x y z
N MET A 1 6.49 15.06 -26.94
CA MET A 1 6.19 14.12 -28.05
C MET A 1 4.89 13.35 -27.81
N ILE A 2 4.75 12.60 -26.71
CA ILE A 2 3.52 11.83 -26.39
C ILE A 2 2.28 12.72 -26.17
N LEU A 3 2.39 13.79 -25.37
CA LEU A 3 1.28 14.71 -25.13
C LEU A 3 0.75 15.34 -26.43
N LYS A 4 1.67 15.73 -27.33
CA LYS A 4 1.35 16.27 -28.65
C LYS A 4 0.60 15.24 -29.50
N PHE A 5 1.07 13.99 -29.54
CA PHE A 5 0.39 12.89 -30.23
C PHE A 5 -1.04 12.67 -29.72
N ILE A 6 -1.26 12.72 -28.40
CA ILE A 6 -2.59 12.56 -27.80
C ILE A 6 -3.50 13.73 -28.21
N LEU A 7 -3.02 14.97 -28.06
CA LEU A 7 -3.79 16.18 -28.37
C LEU A 7 -4.15 16.26 -29.86
N GLU A 8 -3.22 15.93 -30.75
CA GLU A 8 -3.46 15.94 -32.21
C GLU A 8 -4.51 14.90 -32.61
N ASN A 9 -4.44 13.68 -32.07
CA ASN A 9 -5.43 12.65 -32.37
C ASN A 9 -6.81 12.97 -31.76
N LEU A 10 -6.87 13.57 -30.56
CA LEU A 10 -8.13 14.06 -29.98
C LEU A 10 -8.75 15.18 -30.83
N LEU A 11 -7.93 16.11 -31.31
CA LEU A 11 -8.38 17.20 -32.17
C LEU A 11 -8.91 16.65 -33.51
N LEU A 12 -8.22 15.69 -34.13
CA LEU A 12 -8.66 15.03 -35.36
C LEU A 12 -9.95 14.22 -35.19
N ILE A 13 -10.19 13.62 -34.01
CA ILE A 13 -11.46 12.96 -33.69
C ILE A 13 -12.61 13.99 -33.65
N HIS A 14 -12.36 15.19 -33.13
CA HIS A 14 -13.38 16.24 -33.02
C HIS A 14 -13.66 16.96 -34.34
N THR A 15 -12.61 17.38 -35.06
CA THR A 15 -12.73 18.28 -36.22
C THR A 15 -12.43 17.63 -37.58
N GLY A 16 -11.85 16.44 -37.61
CA GLY A 16 -11.42 15.78 -38.85
C GLY A 16 -12.56 15.17 -39.68
N THR A 17 -12.23 14.71 -40.88
CA THR A 17 -13.13 13.94 -41.76
C THR A 17 -13.42 12.55 -41.17
N LEU A 18 -14.49 11.87 -41.63
CA LEU A 18 -14.88 10.56 -41.11
C LEU A 18 -13.71 9.56 -41.04
N ILE A 19 -12.90 9.49 -42.10
CA ILE A 19 -11.73 8.61 -42.17
C ILE A 19 -10.65 9.02 -41.17
N ALA A 20 -10.39 10.33 -41.04
CA ALA A 20 -9.43 10.85 -40.07
C ALA A 20 -9.87 10.55 -38.63
N ARG A 21 -11.17 10.67 -38.33
CA ARG A 21 -11.73 10.32 -37.01
C ARG A 21 -11.52 8.85 -36.69
N ILE A 22 -11.89 7.95 -37.59
CA ILE A 22 -11.72 6.50 -37.39
C ILE A 22 -10.23 6.16 -37.18
N LYS A 23 -9.35 6.68 -38.03
CA LYS A 23 -7.91 6.44 -37.93
C LYS A 23 -7.33 6.95 -36.61
N SER A 24 -7.69 8.16 -36.19
CA SER A 24 -7.22 8.75 -34.94
C SER A 24 -7.79 8.04 -33.72
N SER A 25 -9.05 7.58 -33.75
CA SER A 25 -9.63 6.73 -32.71
C SER A 25 -8.89 5.40 -32.57
N LEU A 26 -8.54 4.74 -33.69
CA LEU A 26 -7.77 3.50 -33.67
C LEU A 26 -6.36 3.72 -33.11
N LEU A 27 -5.66 4.77 -33.54
CA LEU A 27 -4.32 5.09 -33.04
C LEU A 27 -4.32 5.39 -31.54
N LEU A 28 -5.31 6.16 -31.06
CA LEU A 28 -5.45 6.46 -29.64
C LEU A 28 -5.83 5.21 -28.85
N SER A 29 -6.67 4.33 -29.42
CA SER A 29 -7.06 3.06 -28.81
C SER A 29 -5.88 2.11 -28.68
N VAL A 30 -5.02 1.99 -29.70
CA VAL A 30 -3.81 1.15 -29.65
C VAL A 30 -2.83 1.70 -28.62
N PHE A 31 -2.69 3.02 -28.51
CA PHE A 31 -1.87 3.64 -27.48
C PHE A 31 -2.44 3.40 -26.06
N ALA A 32 -3.76 3.50 -25.90
CA ALA A 32 -4.43 3.32 -24.61
C ALA A 32 -4.56 1.86 -24.19
N SER A 33 -4.52 0.89 -25.13
CA SER A 33 -4.87 -0.51 -24.85
C SER A 33 -4.00 -1.18 -23.78
N PRO A 34 -2.66 -0.98 -23.70
CA PRO A 34 -1.86 -1.62 -22.66
C PRO A 34 -2.23 -1.08 -21.27
N PHE A 35 -2.53 0.22 -21.17
CA PHE A 35 -2.96 0.85 -19.92
C PHE A 35 -4.36 0.40 -19.52
N ALA A 36 -5.27 0.26 -20.49
CA ALA A 36 -6.61 -0.26 -20.26
C ALA A 36 -6.55 -1.73 -19.79
N MET A 37 -5.70 -2.56 -20.40
CA MET A 37 -5.48 -3.96 -19.98
C MET A 37 -4.91 -4.05 -18.57
N LEU A 38 -3.91 -3.21 -18.25
CA LEU A 38 -3.36 -3.14 -16.88
C LEU A 38 -4.44 -2.70 -15.89
N GLY A 39 -5.24 -1.69 -16.24
CA GLY A 39 -6.35 -1.22 -15.43
C GLY A 39 -7.37 -2.32 -15.16
N ASP A 40 -7.83 -3.03 -16.19
CA ASP A 40 -8.78 -4.15 -16.06
C ASP A 40 -8.21 -5.28 -15.19
N ALA A 41 -6.93 -5.64 -15.37
CA ALA A 41 -6.26 -6.63 -14.52
C ALA A 41 -6.18 -6.18 -13.05
N MET A 42 -5.89 -4.91 -12.80
CA MET A 42 -5.88 -4.33 -11.45
C MET A 42 -7.28 -4.33 -10.82
N PHE A 43 -8.32 -3.96 -11.57
CA PHE A 43 -9.70 -3.97 -11.08
C PHE A 43 -10.16 -5.39 -10.74
N LYS A 44 -9.92 -6.36 -11.62
CA LYS A 44 -10.21 -7.78 -11.34
C LYS A 44 -9.49 -8.26 -10.09
N TRP A 45 -8.19 -7.97 -9.98
CA TRP A 45 -7.44 -8.32 -8.78
C TRP A 45 -8.04 -7.69 -7.51
N PHE A 46 -8.39 -6.40 -7.57
CA PHE A 46 -9.02 -5.69 -6.47
C PHE A 46 -10.34 -6.34 -6.05
N GLU A 47 -11.20 -6.69 -7.01
CA GLU A 47 -12.47 -7.38 -6.75
C GLU A 47 -12.25 -8.74 -6.08
N PHE A 48 -11.34 -9.56 -6.60
CA PHE A 48 -11.00 -10.86 -6.00
C PHE A 48 -10.40 -10.74 -4.59
N ASN A 49 -9.78 -9.61 -4.26
CA ASN A 49 -9.09 -9.40 -2.99
C ASN A 49 -9.74 -8.33 -2.12
N ILE A 50 -11.01 -7.99 -2.37
CA ILE A 50 -11.67 -6.82 -1.76
C ILE A 50 -11.58 -6.81 -0.24
N VAL A 51 -11.76 -7.96 0.42
CA VAL A 51 -11.69 -8.08 1.88
C VAL A 51 -10.28 -7.75 2.38
N TYR A 52 -9.25 -8.31 1.75
CA TYR A 52 -7.86 -8.02 2.09
C TYR A 52 -7.55 -6.53 1.88
N VAL A 53 -7.95 -5.98 0.73
CA VAL A 53 -7.72 -4.56 0.41
C VAL A 53 -8.43 -3.65 1.41
N GLN A 54 -9.68 -3.96 1.79
CA GLN A 54 -10.42 -3.23 2.81
C GLN A 54 -9.70 -3.19 4.15
N PHE A 55 -9.14 -4.31 4.63
CA PHE A 55 -8.39 -4.32 5.89
C PHE A 55 -7.09 -3.50 5.80
N VAL A 56 -6.37 -3.58 4.68
CA VAL A 56 -5.13 -2.81 4.51
C VAL A 56 -5.42 -1.31 4.44
N PHE A 57 -6.39 -0.87 3.64
CA PHE A 57 -6.78 0.54 3.60
C PHE A 57 -7.42 1.01 4.90
N GLY A 58 -8.18 0.14 5.58
CA GLY A 58 -8.69 0.39 6.92
C GLY A 58 -7.56 0.67 7.92
N ALA A 59 -6.48 -0.12 7.88
CA ALA A 59 -5.29 0.12 8.69
C ALA A 59 -4.62 1.46 8.36
N ILE A 60 -4.53 1.84 7.07
CA ILE A 60 -4.01 3.15 6.65
C ILE A 60 -4.87 4.29 7.20
N ILE A 61 -6.21 4.16 7.14
CA ILE A 61 -7.13 5.19 7.65
C ILE A 61 -6.96 5.35 9.17
N ILE A 62 -6.99 4.24 9.92
CA ILE A 62 -6.81 4.25 11.38
C ILE A 62 -5.47 4.90 11.72
N ASP A 63 -4.39 4.43 11.09
CA ASP A 63 -3.06 4.98 11.30
C ASP A 63 -2.98 6.48 10.99
N HIS A 64 -3.61 6.93 9.90
CA HIS A 64 -3.62 8.34 9.52
C HIS A 64 -4.39 9.20 10.54
N ILE A 65 -5.52 8.72 11.05
CA ILE A 65 -6.31 9.39 12.09
C ILE A 65 -5.48 9.50 13.38
N LEU A 66 -4.93 8.38 13.85
CA LEU A 66 -4.15 8.34 15.09
C LEU A 66 -2.87 9.18 14.97
N GLY A 67 -2.16 9.08 13.84
CA GLY A 67 -0.97 9.87 13.56
C GLY A 67 -1.28 11.37 13.54
N SER A 68 -2.35 11.77 12.85
CA SER A 68 -2.80 13.17 12.83
C SER A 68 -3.14 13.67 14.23
N TYR A 69 -3.82 12.85 15.05
CA TYR A 69 -4.13 13.19 16.43
C TYR A 69 -2.86 13.40 17.27
N ILE A 70 -1.90 12.48 17.20
CA ILE A 70 -0.65 12.55 17.96
C ILE A 70 0.16 13.78 17.57
N HIS A 71 0.37 14.01 16.28
CA HIS A 71 1.16 15.13 15.80
C HIS A 71 0.50 16.48 16.12
N LYS A 72 -0.83 16.53 16.11
CA LYS A 72 -1.57 17.77 16.43
C LYS A 72 -1.67 18.06 17.93
N PHE A 73 -1.93 17.07 18.76
CA PHE A 73 -2.31 17.29 20.16
C PHE A 73 -1.28 16.83 21.19
N ILE A 74 -0.39 15.90 20.82
CA ILE A 74 0.62 15.35 21.75
C ILE A 74 1.99 15.96 21.45
N LYS A 75 2.43 15.88 20.19
CA LYS A 75 3.76 16.35 19.76
C LYS A 75 3.78 17.83 19.36
N ASN A 76 2.63 18.41 19.02
CA ASN A 76 2.48 19.80 18.57
C ASN A 76 3.38 20.19 17.38
N ASP A 77 3.65 19.24 16.48
CA ASP A 77 4.51 19.37 15.29
C ASP A 77 3.74 19.14 13.98
N PHE A 78 2.40 19.25 14.01
CA PHE A 78 1.56 18.90 12.87
C PHE A 78 1.77 19.81 11.65
N SER A 79 2.13 19.19 10.53
CA SER A 79 2.19 19.82 9.20
C SER A 79 1.24 19.12 8.23
N ILE A 80 0.35 19.89 7.58
CA ILE A 80 -0.61 19.36 6.59
C ILE A 80 0.11 18.71 5.42
N LEU A 81 1.18 19.34 4.94
CA LEU A 81 1.96 18.85 3.80
C LEU A 81 2.61 17.50 4.13
N GLU A 82 3.19 17.39 5.33
CA GLU A 82 3.81 16.14 5.78
C GLU A 82 2.78 15.04 6.02
N ASN A 83 1.61 15.39 6.56
CA ASN A 83 0.53 14.46 6.79
C ASN A 83 -0.01 13.86 5.48
N ILE A 84 -0.28 14.71 4.47
CA ILE A 84 -0.71 14.26 3.14
C ILE A 84 0.40 13.44 2.46
N LYS A 85 1.65 13.91 2.53
CA LYS A 85 2.80 13.19 1.97
C LYS A 85 2.93 11.79 2.60
N GLY A 86 2.80 11.68 3.92
CA GLY A 86 2.83 10.41 4.64
C GLY A 86 1.71 9.46 4.21
N LEU A 87 0.48 9.98 4.07
CA LEU A 87 -0.66 9.21 3.55
C LEU A 87 -0.40 8.69 2.12
N MET A 88 0.05 9.57 1.22
CA MET A 88 0.33 9.23 -0.17
C MET A 88 1.43 8.17 -0.28
N ILE A 89 2.52 8.30 0.49
CA ILE A 89 3.60 7.32 0.52
C ILE A 89 3.07 5.95 0.96
N LYS A 90 2.24 5.89 2.01
CA LYS A 90 1.66 4.63 2.50
C LYS A 90 0.76 3.96 1.46
N CYS A 91 -0.12 4.72 0.82
CA CYS A 91 -0.97 4.22 -0.26
C CYS A 91 -0.15 3.69 -1.44
N VAL A 92 0.83 4.47 -1.92
CA VAL A 92 1.68 4.07 -3.05
C VAL A 92 2.48 2.81 -2.72
N LEU A 93 3.08 2.73 -1.54
CA LEU A 93 3.86 1.55 -1.13
C LEU A 93 2.99 0.31 -1.04
N VAL A 94 1.82 0.38 -0.40
CA VAL A 94 0.90 -0.76 -0.29
C VAL A 94 0.47 -1.26 -1.66
N VAL A 95 0.09 -0.37 -2.58
CA VAL A 95 -0.33 -0.74 -3.93
C VAL A 95 0.83 -1.33 -4.72
N THR A 96 2.01 -0.70 -4.67
CA THR A 96 3.19 -1.14 -5.42
C THR A 96 3.69 -2.50 -4.92
N VAL A 97 3.87 -2.66 -3.62
CA VAL A 97 4.33 -3.93 -3.02
C VAL A 97 3.27 -5.02 -3.18
N GLY A 98 1.99 -4.69 -3.03
CA GLY A 98 0.89 -5.62 -3.29
C GLY A 98 0.92 -6.14 -4.74
N TYR A 99 1.13 -5.26 -5.71
CA TYR A 99 1.28 -5.65 -7.12
C TYR A 99 2.51 -6.54 -7.35
N LEU A 100 3.67 -6.17 -6.80
CA LEU A 100 4.89 -6.98 -6.91
C LEU A 100 4.72 -8.37 -6.30
N ASN A 101 4.05 -8.47 -5.16
CA ASN A 101 3.76 -9.74 -4.50
C ASN A 101 2.90 -10.66 -5.38
N GLU A 102 1.91 -10.11 -6.08
CA GLU A 102 1.09 -10.91 -7.01
C GLU A 102 1.87 -11.40 -8.22
N GLY A 103 2.74 -10.56 -8.78
CA GLY A 103 3.67 -10.98 -9.83
C GLY A 103 4.60 -12.10 -9.36
N PHE A 104 5.15 -11.98 -8.15
CA PHE A 104 6.00 -13.00 -7.55
C PHE A 104 5.28 -14.35 -7.37
N LEU A 105 4.03 -14.31 -6.89
CA LEU A 105 3.20 -15.51 -6.72
C LEU A 105 2.83 -16.16 -8.06
N HIS A 106 2.65 -15.36 -9.11
CA HIS A 106 2.40 -15.89 -10.45
C HIS A 106 3.61 -16.65 -11.00
N ILE A 107 4.84 -16.18 -10.72
CA ILE A 107 6.09 -16.81 -11.17
C ILE A 107 6.36 -18.13 -10.43
N LEU A 108 6.12 -18.17 -9.11
CA LEU A 108 6.42 -19.36 -8.29
C LEU A 108 5.38 -20.47 -8.38
N GLY A 109 4.20 -20.20 -8.94
CA GLY A 109 3.06 -21.10 -8.89
C GLY A 109 2.33 -21.00 -7.56
N LYS A 110 1.02 -20.73 -7.61
CA LYS A 110 0.16 -20.65 -6.42
C LYS A 110 -0.28 -22.02 -5.91
N ASP A 111 -0.16 -23.05 -6.75
CA ASP A 111 -0.78 -24.35 -6.54
C ASP A 111 0.12 -25.27 -5.70
N GLY A 112 -0.12 -25.26 -4.40
CA GLY A 112 0.58 -26.09 -3.43
C GLY A 112 0.56 -25.47 -2.04
N THR A 113 0.80 -26.28 -1.01
CA THR A 113 0.81 -25.82 0.39
C THR A 113 1.82 -24.69 0.62
N LEU A 114 3.00 -24.77 -0.03
CA LEU A 114 4.03 -23.74 0.03
C LEU A 114 3.59 -22.42 -0.63
N GLY A 115 2.87 -22.49 -1.75
CA GLY A 115 2.30 -21.33 -2.43
C GLY A 115 1.29 -20.60 -1.54
N ILE A 116 0.38 -21.34 -0.89
CA ILE A 116 -0.61 -20.78 0.05
C ILE A 116 0.08 -20.06 1.21
N TYR A 117 1.10 -20.67 1.83
CA TYR A 117 1.84 -20.02 2.91
C TYR A 117 2.54 -18.74 2.46
N LEU A 118 3.19 -18.75 1.28
CA LEU A 118 3.81 -17.56 0.70
C LEU A 118 2.78 -16.45 0.46
N VAL A 119 1.61 -16.76 -0.09
CA VAL A 119 0.52 -15.78 -0.29
C VAL A 119 0.14 -15.12 1.03
N VAL A 120 -0.06 -15.91 2.07
CA VAL A 120 -0.46 -15.41 3.39
C VAL A 120 0.63 -14.52 3.99
N ILE A 121 1.89 -14.95 3.95
CA ILE A 121 3.02 -14.18 4.49
C ILE A 121 3.17 -12.84 3.76
N LEU A 122 3.09 -12.84 2.43
CA LEU A 122 3.23 -11.62 1.63
C LEU A 122 2.09 -10.63 1.88
N LYS A 123 0.85 -11.12 1.99
CA LYS A 123 -0.31 -10.29 2.34
C LYS A 123 -0.20 -9.73 3.76
N LEU A 124 0.23 -10.55 4.71
CA LEU A 124 0.48 -10.10 6.08
C LEU A 124 1.57 -9.03 6.14
N MET A 125 2.66 -9.18 5.39
CA MET A 125 3.74 -8.18 5.34
C MET A 125 3.23 -6.80 4.91
N VAL A 126 2.42 -6.76 3.85
CA VAL A 126 1.82 -5.52 3.34
C VAL A 126 0.82 -4.92 4.34
N PHE A 127 0.04 -5.75 5.04
CA PHE A 127 -0.90 -5.30 6.07
C PHE A 127 -0.20 -4.79 7.33
N VAL A 128 0.87 -5.47 7.79
CA VAL A 128 1.62 -5.12 8.99
C VAL A 128 2.31 -3.77 8.85
N TYR A 129 2.64 -3.34 7.63
CA TYR A 129 3.24 -2.02 7.40
C TYR A 129 2.37 -0.85 7.93
N PRO A 130 1.13 -0.62 7.45
CA PRO A 130 0.27 0.41 8.01
C PRO A 130 -0.25 0.04 9.42
N ALA A 131 -0.56 -1.24 9.69
CA ALA A 131 -1.08 -1.65 11.00
C ALA A 131 -0.06 -1.43 12.13
N GLY A 132 1.23 -1.72 11.88
CA GLY A 132 2.32 -1.51 12.83
C GLY A 132 2.55 -0.04 13.15
N SER A 133 2.39 0.84 12.16
CA SER A 133 2.37 2.29 12.37
C SER A 133 1.18 2.69 13.27
N ALA A 134 -0.02 2.16 12.99
CA ALA A 134 -1.22 2.43 13.77
C ALA A 134 -1.08 1.96 15.23
N TRP A 135 -0.46 0.79 15.43
CA TRP A 135 -0.14 0.26 16.74
C TRP A 135 0.84 1.13 17.50
N THR A 136 1.90 1.60 16.86
CA THR A 136 2.86 2.52 17.49
C THR A 136 2.15 3.80 17.93
N ASN A 137 1.28 4.34 17.09
CA ASN A 137 0.46 5.50 17.42
C ASN A 137 -0.50 5.21 18.59
N SER A 138 -1.15 4.06 18.60
CA SER A 138 -2.02 3.60 19.70
C SER A 138 -1.24 3.49 21.02
N SER A 139 0.00 2.98 20.98
CA SER A 139 0.87 2.87 22.15
C SER A 139 1.21 4.25 22.71
N ILE A 140 1.44 5.25 21.86
CA ILE A 140 1.69 6.63 22.32
C ILE A 140 0.44 7.20 23.01
N ILE A 141 -0.74 7.04 22.40
CA ILE A 141 -2.01 7.55 22.94
C ILE A 141 -2.36 6.89 24.27
N THR A 142 -2.05 5.61 24.43
CA THR A 142 -2.39 4.82 25.62
C THR A 142 -1.30 4.82 26.70
N ASN A 143 -0.24 5.63 26.55
CA ASN A 143 0.93 5.62 27.44
C ASN A 143 1.53 4.22 27.61
N GLY A 144 1.62 3.47 26.50
CA GLY A 144 2.28 2.18 26.47
C GLY A 144 1.42 0.97 26.85
N LYS A 145 0.11 1.15 27.04
CA LYS A 145 -0.79 0.05 27.43
C LYS A 145 -1.18 -0.83 26.24
N PHE A 146 -1.37 -0.24 25.05
CA PHE A 146 -1.83 -1.01 23.88
C PHE A 146 -1.25 -0.54 22.52
N PRO A 147 -0.57 -1.42 21.78
CA PRO A 147 0.05 -2.64 22.29
C PRO A 147 1.14 -2.29 23.33
N PRO A 148 1.47 -3.21 24.25
CA PRO A 148 2.50 -2.96 25.26
C PRO A 148 3.82 -2.47 24.64
N ILE A 149 4.52 -1.54 25.30
CA ILE A 149 5.82 -1.02 24.80
C ILE A 149 6.82 -2.16 24.57
N SER A 150 6.82 -3.18 25.44
CA SER A 150 7.63 -4.38 25.26
C SER A 150 7.36 -5.07 23.92
N TRP A 151 6.10 -5.14 23.50
CA TRP A 151 5.70 -5.75 22.24
C TRP A 151 6.24 -4.97 21.04
N THR A 152 6.08 -3.64 21.03
CA THR A 152 6.59 -2.79 19.94
C THR A 152 8.11 -2.78 19.87
N LYS A 153 8.79 -2.79 21.02
CA LYS A 153 10.27 -2.88 21.11
C LYS A 153 10.78 -4.21 20.54
N ARG A 154 10.12 -5.34 20.84
CA ARG A 154 10.48 -6.66 20.31
C ARG A 154 10.29 -6.75 18.80
N ILE A 155 9.19 -6.21 18.26
CA ILE A 155 8.97 -6.13 16.81
C ILE A 155 10.07 -5.30 16.14
N ASN A 156 10.43 -4.15 16.73
CA ASN A 156 11.50 -3.30 16.18
C ASN A 156 12.88 -3.98 16.21
N LEU A 157 13.20 -4.71 17.29
CA LEU A 157 14.44 -5.49 17.39
C LEU A 157 14.47 -6.62 16.36
N PHE A 158 13.37 -7.37 16.22
CA PHE A 158 13.24 -8.40 15.20
C PHE A 158 13.37 -7.84 13.78
N ASN A 159 12.74 -6.71 13.46
CA ASN A 159 12.86 -6.08 12.14
C ASN A 159 14.30 -5.62 11.84
N LYS A 160 15.08 -5.27 12.86
CA LYS A 160 16.48 -4.84 12.71
C LYS A 160 17.44 -6.01 12.58
N ASN A 161 17.20 -7.09 13.32
CA ASN A 161 18.19 -8.16 13.54
C ASN A 161 17.78 -9.52 12.91
N LEU A 162 16.50 -9.66 12.54
CA LEU A 162 15.84 -10.90 12.08
C LEU A 162 15.99 -12.09 13.06
N ASP A 163 16.25 -11.83 14.35
CA ASP A 163 16.44 -12.88 15.36
C ASP A 163 15.14 -13.12 16.15
N ILE A 164 14.58 -14.33 16.02
CA ILE A 164 13.35 -14.74 16.71
C ILE A 164 13.51 -14.84 18.23
N LYS A 165 14.76 -14.94 18.73
CA LYS A 165 15.06 -14.98 20.16
C LYS A 165 14.69 -13.68 20.87
N ASP A 166 14.57 -12.58 20.14
CA ASP A 166 14.14 -11.30 20.72
C ASP A 166 12.69 -11.33 21.20
N PHE A 167 11.86 -12.27 20.71
CA PHE A 167 10.52 -12.52 21.27
C PHE A 167 10.52 -13.45 22.49
N GLN A 168 11.61 -14.19 22.72
CA GLN A 168 11.73 -15.17 23.80
C GLN A 168 12.36 -14.60 25.08
N LYS A 169 13.01 -13.44 25.00
CA LYS A 169 13.57 -12.77 26.18
C LYS A 169 12.43 -12.35 27.11
N LYS A 170 12.51 -12.75 28.39
CA LYS A 170 11.64 -12.20 29.44
C LYS A 170 12.06 -10.75 29.69
N ASP A 171 11.09 -9.86 29.89
CA ASP A 171 11.40 -8.47 30.21
C ASP A 171 12.03 -8.45 31.61
N ASP A 172 13.28 -7.98 31.73
CA ASP A 172 13.84 -7.64 33.04
C ASP A 172 13.12 -6.38 33.54
N GLU A 173 12.31 -6.53 34.60
CA GLU A 173 11.43 -5.50 35.20
C GLU A 173 12.14 -4.26 35.79
N ASN A 174 13.44 -4.09 35.56
CA ASN A 174 14.20 -2.96 36.10
C ASN A 174 14.60 -2.01 34.99
N ASN A 175 13.75 -1.01 34.70
CA ASN A 175 14.12 0.37 34.33
C ASN A 175 12.84 1.16 33.98
N ILE A 176 12.31 1.85 35.01
CA ILE A 176 11.43 3.01 34.86
C ILE A 176 12.30 4.21 34.49
#